data_AF-A0AA38S3M9-F1
#
_entry.id   AF-A0AA38S3M9-F1
#
_cell.length_a   1.000
_cell.length_b   1.000
_cell.length_c   1.000
_cell.angle_alpha   90.00
_cell.angle_beta   90.00
_cell.angle_gamma   90.00
#
_symmetry.space_group_name_H-M   'P 1'
#
loop_
_entity.id
_entity.type
_entity.pdbx_description
1 polymer ?
#
loop_
_entity_poly.entity_id
_entity_poly.type
_entity_poly.pdbx_seq_one_letter_code
_entity_poly.pdbx_strand_id
1 'polypeptide(L)'
;MSPTPGILFVNSKITSDALTPEVFTDWYESVHIPDIFVTSGIKSAFRYKSPTPDKVDRPYLALYPVKDIQWLYSDEFKSIPVHSDVLPNESRAIFDLADFDTRYYETINTKAEPGRQGPAKAVVVVQFDSSSDDAADLFEASTPTGTKPVRSQVLKLNFSRQNRLPEGKRQISKPPAYLGIYEYDELPAKPQPRAQDAVVKSFNLLKAFGDVNEAF
;
A
#
# COMPACT_ATOMS: atom_id res chain seq x y z
N MET A 1 -3.66 -20.93 15.66
CA MET A 1 -2.38 -20.40 15.16
C MET A 1 -2.25 -18.97 15.66
N SER A 2 -1.03 -18.48 15.92
CA SER A 2 -0.84 -17.07 16.25
C SER A 2 -1.15 -16.21 15.01
N PRO A 3 -1.71 -14.99 15.19
CA PRO A 3 -1.94 -14.07 14.07
C PRO A 3 -0.65 -13.81 13.28
N THR A 4 -0.74 -13.77 11.95
CA THR A 4 0.38 -13.42 11.07
C THR A 4 0.24 -11.97 10.61
N PRO A 5 1.02 -11.01 11.14
CA PRO A 5 0.89 -9.61 10.76
C PRO A 5 1.17 -9.37 9.28
N GLY A 6 0.44 -8.44 8.67
CA GLY A 6 0.61 -8.15 7.25
C GLY A 6 0.13 -6.76 6.84
N ILE A 7 0.31 -6.46 5.56
CA ILE A 7 -0.14 -5.23 4.93
C ILE A 7 -0.96 -5.56 3.69
N LEU A 8 -2.16 -5.00 3.62
CA LEU A 8 -2.88 -4.80 2.38
C LEU A 8 -2.32 -3.56 1.68
N PHE A 9 -1.58 -3.80 0.61
CA PHE A 9 -0.95 -2.79 -0.23
C PHE A 9 -1.83 -2.56 -1.46
N VAL A 10 -2.23 -1.31 -1.72
CA VAL A 10 -3.07 -0.95 -2.86
C VAL A 10 -2.47 0.24 -3.62
N ASN A 11 -1.84 -0.02 -4.76
CA ASN A 11 -1.29 1.03 -5.63
C ASN A 11 -2.19 1.25 -6.84
N SER A 12 -2.65 2.48 -7.06
CA SER A 12 -3.72 2.75 -8.02
C SER A 12 -3.46 3.96 -8.91
N LYS A 13 -4.23 4.01 -10.00
CA LYS A 13 -4.31 5.15 -10.93
C LYS A 13 -5.75 5.36 -11.39
N ILE A 14 -6.10 6.59 -11.70
CA ILE A 14 -7.34 6.91 -12.40
C ILE A 14 -7.13 6.55 -13.87
N THR A 15 -8.13 5.92 -14.49
CA THR A 15 -8.07 5.48 -15.89
C THR A 15 -9.15 6.10 -16.77
N SER A 16 -10.12 6.78 -16.17
CA SER A 16 -11.22 7.45 -16.86
C SER A 16 -11.20 8.94 -16.60
N ASP A 17 -11.34 9.74 -17.67
CA ASP A 17 -11.45 11.20 -17.60
C ASP A 17 -12.72 11.66 -16.86
N ALA A 18 -13.71 10.77 -16.69
CA ALA A 18 -14.91 11.06 -15.92
C ALA A 18 -14.64 11.21 -14.42
N LEU A 19 -13.56 10.64 -13.89
CA LEU A 19 -13.21 10.67 -12.47
C LEU A 19 -12.09 11.66 -12.21
N THR A 20 -12.40 12.78 -11.55
CA THR A 20 -11.35 13.74 -11.17
C THR A 20 -10.57 13.26 -9.94
N PRO A 21 -9.33 13.72 -9.73
CA PRO A 21 -8.57 13.46 -8.51
C PRO A 21 -9.30 13.85 -7.22
N GLU A 22 -10.10 14.92 -7.25
CA GLU A 22 -10.87 15.43 -6.12
C GLU A 22 -12.01 14.46 -5.77
N VAL A 23 -12.80 14.03 -6.77
CA VAL A 23 -13.87 13.05 -6.58
C VAL A 23 -13.30 11.70 -6.13
N PHE A 24 -12.15 11.28 -6.69
CA PHE A 24 -11.47 10.06 -6.27
C PHE A 24 -10.98 10.12 -4.82
N THR A 25 -10.51 11.29 -4.40
CA THR A 25 -10.09 11.53 -3.01
C THR A 25 -11.31 11.52 -2.10
N ASP A 26 -12.36 12.27 -2.42
CA ASP A 26 -13.60 12.31 -1.63
C ASP A 26 -14.20 10.91 -1.46
N TRP A 27 -14.40 10.15 -2.55
CA TRP A 27 -14.89 8.77 -2.46
C TRP A 27 -14.04 7.92 -1.50
N TYR A 28 -12.72 8.05 -1.54
CA TYR A 28 -11.84 7.32 -0.64
C TYR A 28 -12.06 7.69 0.82
N GLU A 29 -12.12 8.99 1.11
CA GLU A 29 -12.10 9.50 2.48
C GLU A 29 -13.47 9.49 3.15
N SER A 30 -14.54 9.78 2.40
CA SER A 30 -15.89 9.93 2.92
C SER A 30 -16.77 8.68 2.75
N VAL A 31 -16.38 7.74 1.89
CA VAL A 31 -17.13 6.49 1.64
C VAL A 31 -16.28 5.25 1.89
N HIS A 32 -15.22 5.04 1.10
CA HIS A 32 -14.54 3.75 1.06
C HIS A 32 -13.78 3.41 2.35
N ILE A 33 -13.06 4.36 2.94
CA ILE A 33 -12.36 4.14 4.22
C ILE A 33 -13.34 3.91 5.37
N PRO A 34 -14.44 4.70 5.51
CA PRO A 34 -15.51 4.37 6.44
C PRO A 34 -16.04 2.95 6.27
N ASP A 35 -16.33 2.51 5.05
CA ASP A 35 -16.77 1.13 4.76
C ASP A 35 -15.74 0.08 5.21
N ILE A 36 -14.45 0.34 5.00
CA ILE A 36 -13.36 -0.52 5.49
C ILE A 36 -13.38 -0.60 7.03
N PHE A 37 -13.62 0.51 7.72
CA PHE A 37 -13.56 0.57 9.19
C PHE A 37 -14.78 -0.03 9.89
N VAL A 38 -15.87 -0.25 9.17
CA VAL A 38 -16.99 -1.10 9.65
C VAL A 38 -16.53 -2.54 9.86
N THR A 39 -15.48 -2.98 9.16
CA THR A 39 -14.96 -4.34 9.27
C THR A 39 -14.11 -4.58 10.52
N SER A 40 -13.97 -5.84 10.90
CA SER A 40 -13.24 -6.24 12.09
C SER A 40 -11.70 -6.17 11.94
N GLY A 41 -11.18 -6.35 10.72
CA GLY A 41 -9.76 -6.65 10.49
C GLY A 41 -8.82 -5.46 10.31
N ILE A 42 -9.34 -4.29 9.93
CA ILE A 42 -8.54 -3.08 9.69
C ILE A 42 -8.89 -2.01 10.73
N LYS A 43 -7.87 -1.46 11.39
CA LYS A 43 -8.02 -0.41 12.43
C LYS A 43 -7.35 0.90 12.08
N SER A 44 -6.51 0.89 11.06
CA SER A 44 -5.84 2.09 10.56
C SER A 44 -5.64 2.01 9.05
N ALA A 45 -5.65 3.17 8.41
CA ALA A 45 -5.50 3.32 6.97
C ALA A 45 -4.66 4.53 6.65
N PHE A 46 -3.83 4.43 5.61
CA PHE A 46 -2.88 5.49 5.26
C PHE A 46 -2.92 5.70 3.76
N ARG A 47 -3.28 6.92 3.37
CA ARG A 47 -3.37 7.35 1.97
C ARG A 47 -2.14 8.17 1.64
N TYR A 48 -1.55 7.86 0.49
CA TYR A 48 -0.37 8.54 -0.01
C TYR A 48 -0.51 8.91 -1.48
N LYS A 49 0.25 9.93 -1.90
CA LYS A 49 0.36 10.37 -3.30
C LYS A 49 1.81 10.58 -3.67
N SER A 50 2.18 10.20 -4.88
CA SER A 50 3.52 10.45 -5.41
C SER A 50 3.81 11.96 -5.40
N PRO A 51 5.04 12.39 -5.06
CA PRO A 51 5.44 13.80 -5.18
C PRO A 51 5.48 14.28 -6.64
N THR A 52 5.49 13.36 -7.60
CA THR A 52 5.49 13.65 -9.05
C THR A 52 4.41 12.83 -9.74
N PRO A 53 3.12 13.10 -9.46
CA PRO A 53 2.02 12.23 -9.87
C PRO A 53 1.91 12.06 -11.39
N ASP A 54 2.28 13.08 -12.17
CA ASP A 54 2.23 13.05 -13.65
C ASP A 54 3.40 12.28 -14.28
N LYS A 55 4.39 11.85 -13.49
CA LYS A 55 5.61 11.17 -13.96
C LYS A 55 5.61 9.68 -13.64
N VAL A 56 4.55 9.16 -13.01
CA VAL A 56 4.46 7.77 -12.57
C VAL A 56 3.15 7.16 -13.00
N ASP A 57 3.15 5.87 -13.36
CA ASP A 57 1.94 5.19 -13.81
C ASP A 57 0.85 5.11 -12.73
N ARG A 58 1.25 4.88 -11.47
CA ARG A 58 0.35 4.69 -10.33
C ARG A 58 0.66 5.65 -9.19
N PRO A 59 0.11 6.88 -9.24
CA PRO A 59 0.49 7.94 -8.32
C PRO A 59 -0.13 7.79 -6.93
N TYR A 60 -1.11 6.92 -6.71
CA TYR A 60 -1.80 6.77 -5.43
C TYR A 60 -1.44 5.47 -4.73
N LEU A 61 -1.28 5.51 -3.42
CA LEU A 61 -1.03 4.33 -2.58
C LEU A 61 -1.95 4.37 -1.35
N ALA A 62 -2.57 3.24 -1.03
CA ALA A 62 -3.20 3.01 0.25
C ALA A 62 -2.53 1.82 0.94
N LEU A 63 -2.21 1.98 2.23
CA LEU A 63 -1.66 0.93 3.09
C LEU A 63 -2.63 0.68 4.24
N TYR A 64 -2.98 -0.59 4.44
CA TYR A 64 -3.78 -1.03 5.58
C TYR A 64 -3.06 -2.18 6.29
N PRO A 65 -2.55 -1.95 7.50
CA PRO A 65 -2.05 -3.01 8.35
C PRO A 65 -3.19 -3.92 8.75
N VAL A 66 -2.88 -5.19 8.82
CA VAL A 66 -3.77 -6.19 9.37
C VAL A 66 -3.03 -7.00 10.43
N LYS A 67 -3.71 -7.28 11.53
CA LYS A 67 -3.16 -8.10 12.62
C LYS A 67 -2.93 -9.55 12.16
N ASP A 68 -3.81 -10.04 11.28
CA ASP A 68 -3.72 -11.36 10.67
C ASP A 68 -4.00 -11.26 9.17
N ILE A 69 -3.01 -11.59 8.34
CA ILE A 69 -3.13 -11.59 6.88
C ILE A 69 -4.20 -12.56 6.38
N GLN A 70 -4.51 -13.62 7.15
CA GLN A 70 -5.56 -14.58 6.77
C GLN A 70 -6.94 -13.91 6.69
N TRP A 71 -7.18 -12.83 7.44
CA TRP A 71 -8.42 -12.08 7.36
C TRP A 71 -8.70 -11.50 5.97
N LEU A 72 -7.67 -11.20 5.17
CA LEU A 72 -7.81 -10.69 3.80
C LEU A 72 -8.39 -11.72 2.81
N TYR A 73 -8.55 -12.97 3.23
CA TYR A 73 -9.21 -14.04 2.48
C TYR A 73 -10.65 -14.31 2.96
N SER A 74 -11.09 -13.64 4.02
CA SER A 74 -12.43 -13.78 4.58
C SER A 74 -13.51 -13.19 3.67
N ASP A 75 -14.76 -13.60 3.89
CA ASP A 75 -15.91 -13.04 3.18
C ASP A 75 -16.24 -11.62 3.65
N GLU A 76 -15.91 -11.28 4.90
CA GLU A 76 -16.02 -9.92 5.43
C GLU A 76 -15.13 -8.94 4.64
N PHE A 77 -13.88 -9.31 4.35
CA PHE A 77 -13.02 -8.46 3.53
C PHE A 77 -13.53 -8.37 2.08
N LYS A 78 -14.03 -9.48 1.51
CA LYS A 78 -14.54 -9.50 0.13
C LYS A 78 -15.84 -8.68 -0.02
N SER A 79 -16.64 -8.57 1.04
CA SER A 79 -17.91 -7.84 1.03
C SER A 79 -17.76 -6.32 1.08
N ILE A 80 -16.55 -5.80 1.34
CA ILE A 80 -16.28 -4.35 1.31
C ILE A 80 -16.77 -3.78 -0.04
N PRO A 81 -17.70 -2.79 -0.01
CA PRO A 81 -18.27 -2.20 -1.21
C PRO A 81 -17.24 -1.58 -2.15
N VAL A 82 -17.53 -1.69 -3.44
CA VAL A 82 -16.77 -1.05 -4.53
C VAL A 82 -17.68 -0.21 -5.43
N HIS A 83 -18.93 -0.02 -5.00
CA HIS A 83 -19.93 0.80 -5.66
C HIS A 83 -20.31 1.98 -4.77
N SER A 84 -20.56 3.15 -5.36
CA SER A 84 -21.00 4.32 -4.61
C SER A 84 -21.69 5.37 -5.49
N ASP A 85 -22.74 6.01 -4.96
CA ASP A 85 -23.51 7.05 -5.65
C ASP A 85 -22.69 8.31 -5.99
N VAL A 86 -21.58 8.54 -5.28
CA VAL A 86 -20.67 9.67 -5.57
C VAL A 86 -19.84 9.44 -6.84
N LEU A 87 -19.78 8.21 -7.34
CA LEU A 87 -18.99 7.88 -8.52
C LEU A 87 -19.73 8.27 -9.81
N PRO A 88 -19.06 8.94 -10.77
CA PRO A 88 -19.71 9.60 -11.90
C PRO A 88 -20.19 8.65 -13.02
N ASN A 89 -19.81 7.37 -12.99
CA ASN A 89 -20.24 6.38 -13.98
C ASN A 89 -21.62 5.79 -13.68
N GLU A 90 -22.29 5.29 -14.72
CA GLU A 90 -23.63 4.68 -14.59
C GLU A 90 -23.65 3.44 -13.70
N SER A 91 -22.63 2.59 -13.80
CA SER A 91 -22.52 1.38 -12.97
C SER A 91 -22.23 1.68 -11.50
N ARG A 92 -21.84 2.93 -11.18
CA ARG A 92 -21.35 3.35 -9.86
C ARG A 92 -20.16 2.54 -9.36
N ALA A 93 -19.47 1.78 -10.21
CA ALA A 93 -18.37 0.90 -9.81
C ALA A 93 -17.02 1.62 -9.94
N ILE A 94 -16.19 1.60 -8.90
CA ILE A 94 -14.88 2.27 -8.95
C ILE A 94 -13.93 1.63 -9.97
N PHE A 95 -14.07 0.34 -10.23
CA PHE A 95 -13.19 -0.41 -11.14
C PHE A 95 -13.36 -0.05 -12.62
N ASP A 96 -14.41 0.67 -12.99
CA ASP A 96 -14.57 1.22 -14.34
C ASP A 96 -13.87 2.57 -14.51
N LEU A 97 -13.50 3.22 -13.40
CA LEU A 97 -12.97 4.58 -13.37
C LEU A 97 -11.50 4.64 -12.96
N ALA A 98 -11.04 3.66 -12.18
CA ALA A 98 -9.70 3.57 -11.66
C ALA A 98 -9.21 2.12 -11.64
N ASP A 99 -7.90 1.97 -11.74
CA ASP A 99 -7.21 0.69 -11.73
C ASP A 99 -6.36 0.51 -10.47
N PHE A 100 -6.52 -0.64 -9.82
CA PHE A 100 -5.97 -0.98 -8.51
C PHE A 100 -5.13 -2.25 -8.59
N ASP A 101 -3.85 -2.12 -8.26
CA ASP A 101 -2.94 -3.22 -7.97
C ASP A 101 -3.01 -3.51 -6.47
N THR A 102 -3.74 -4.57 -6.12
CA THR A 102 -3.98 -5.00 -4.74
C THR A 102 -3.08 -6.17 -4.41
N ARG A 103 -2.31 -6.06 -3.32
CA ARG A 103 -1.35 -7.06 -2.89
C ARG A 103 -1.45 -7.30 -1.39
N TYR A 104 -1.27 -8.54 -0.98
CA TYR A 104 -1.19 -8.93 0.43
C TYR A 104 0.24 -9.32 0.73
N TYR A 105 0.80 -8.66 1.73
CA TYR A 105 2.17 -8.86 2.15
C TYR A 105 2.21 -9.35 3.59
N GLU A 106 2.94 -10.43 3.83
CA GLU A 106 3.26 -10.93 5.17
C GLU A 106 4.48 -10.19 5.70
N THR A 107 4.40 -9.71 6.94
CA THR A 107 5.50 -8.97 7.57
C THR A 107 6.57 -9.96 8.02
N ILE A 108 7.79 -9.82 7.49
CA ILE A 108 8.93 -10.63 7.93
C ILE A 108 9.55 -10.00 9.17
N ASN A 109 9.80 -8.68 9.11
CA ASN A 109 10.45 -7.95 10.19
C ASN A 109 10.17 -6.44 10.10
N THR A 110 10.17 -5.79 11.27
CA THR A 110 9.98 -4.34 11.44
C THR A 110 11.10 -3.77 12.32
N LYS A 111 11.65 -2.63 11.92
CA LYS A 111 12.59 -1.81 12.70
C LYS A 111 12.01 -0.41 12.86
N ALA A 112 11.86 0.07 14.09
CA ALA A 112 11.36 1.41 14.39
C ALA A 112 12.30 2.16 15.34
N GLU A 113 12.35 3.49 15.25
CA GLU A 113 13.00 4.29 16.28
C GLU A 113 12.24 4.16 17.62
N PRO A 114 12.95 4.04 18.76
CA PRO A 114 12.29 3.92 20.05
C PRO A 114 11.34 5.09 20.34
N GLY A 115 10.12 4.78 20.78
CA GLY A 115 9.12 5.79 21.13
C GLY A 115 8.46 6.48 19.93
N ARG A 116 8.72 6.04 18.69
CA ARG A 116 8.03 6.57 17.51
C ARG A 116 6.53 6.27 17.58
N GLN A 117 5.72 7.32 17.48
CA GLN A 117 4.26 7.26 17.38
C GLN A 117 3.81 7.90 16.07
N GLY A 118 2.63 7.52 15.58
CA GLY A 118 2.04 8.13 14.40
C GLY A 118 2.72 7.75 13.08
N PRO A 119 2.11 8.11 11.94
CA PRO A 119 2.75 7.98 10.63
C PRO A 119 3.86 8.99 10.44
N ALA A 120 4.88 8.62 9.67
CA ALA A 120 5.76 9.60 9.07
C ALA A 120 5.11 10.35 7.89
N LYS A 121 5.71 11.47 7.48
CA LYS A 121 5.17 12.32 6.41
C LYS A 121 5.29 11.69 5.02
N ALA A 122 6.17 10.70 4.86
CA ALA A 122 6.40 10.08 3.58
C ALA A 122 6.85 8.63 3.71
N VAL A 123 6.69 7.89 2.61
CA VAL A 123 7.16 6.52 2.45
C VAL A 123 7.95 6.37 1.16
N VAL A 124 9.01 5.57 1.24
CA VAL A 124 9.66 4.95 0.08
C VAL A 124 9.34 3.48 0.10
N VAL A 125 8.85 2.97 -1.02
CA VAL A 125 8.60 1.54 -1.24
C VAL A 125 9.58 1.00 -2.26
N VAL A 126 10.23 -0.10 -1.89
CA VAL A 126 11.24 -0.78 -2.70
C VAL A 126 10.74 -2.18 -3.01
N GLN A 127 10.45 -2.46 -4.26
CA GLN A 127 9.99 -3.79 -4.72
C GLN A 127 11.17 -4.50 -5.35
N PHE A 128 11.47 -5.72 -4.90
CA PHE A 128 12.67 -6.43 -5.32
C PHE A 128 12.52 -7.94 -5.15
N ASP A 129 13.33 -8.68 -5.89
CA ASP A 129 13.53 -10.12 -5.68
C ASP A 129 14.84 -10.35 -4.93
N SER A 130 14.89 -11.44 -4.15
CA SER A 130 16.06 -11.83 -3.36
C SER A 130 16.16 -13.35 -3.34
N SER A 131 17.39 -13.87 -3.34
CA SER A 131 17.67 -15.29 -3.13
C SER A 131 17.67 -15.68 -1.66
N SER A 132 17.77 -14.71 -0.75
CA SER A 132 17.67 -14.89 0.71
C SER A 132 16.28 -14.48 1.20
N ASP A 133 15.75 -15.21 2.17
CA ASP A 133 14.57 -14.84 2.95
C ASP A 133 14.93 -14.38 4.38
N ASP A 134 16.22 -14.27 4.69
CA ASP A 134 16.69 -13.72 5.96
C ASP A 134 16.39 -12.22 6.08
N ALA A 135 15.84 -11.81 7.22
CA ALA A 135 15.42 -10.43 7.43
C ALA A 135 16.58 -9.42 7.34
N ALA A 136 17.78 -9.77 7.82
CA ALA A 136 18.93 -8.87 7.78
C ALA A 136 19.39 -8.64 6.34
N ASP A 137 19.49 -9.71 5.55
CA ASP A 137 19.84 -9.64 4.12
C ASP A 137 18.82 -8.81 3.34
N LEU A 138 17.52 -9.04 3.59
CA LEU A 138 16.45 -8.29 2.94
C LEU A 138 16.53 -6.79 3.29
N PHE A 139 16.79 -6.43 4.55
CA PHE A 139 17.00 -5.04 4.93
C PHE A 139 18.23 -4.44 4.26
N GLU A 140 19.35 -5.17 4.20
CA GLU A 140 20.58 -4.70 3.54
C GLU A 140 20.34 -4.45 2.04
N ALA A 141 19.62 -5.34 1.37
CA ALA A 141 19.31 -5.23 -0.04
C ALA A 141 18.40 -4.05 -0.34
N SER A 142 17.37 -3.82 0.47
CA SER A 142 16.27 -2.92 0.11
C SER A 142 16.28 -1.56 0.79
N THR A 143 17.04 -1.34 1.87
CA THR A 143 17.05 -0.03 2.55
C THR A 143 17.68 1.03 1.66
N PRO A 144 16.97 2.13 1.33
CA PRO A 144 17.55 3.21 0.56
C PRO A 144 18.75 3.81 1.27
N THR A 145 19.83 4.04 0.52
CA THR A 145 21.01 4.78 1.00
C THR A 145 20.68 6.25 1.29
N GLY A 146 21.47 6.87 2.18
CA GLY A 146 21.32 8.28 2.55
C GLY A 146 20.60 8.47 3.88
N THR A 147 19.47 9.18 3.85
CA THR A 147 18.67 9.46 5.05
C THR A 147 18.22 8.17 5.71
N LYS A 148 18.37 8.08 7.03
CA LYS A 148 17.89 6.94 7.81
C LYS A 148 16.36 7.01 7.95
N PRO A 149 15.63 5.93 7.65
CA PRO A 149 14.19 5.87 7.89
C PRO A 149 13.87 5.86 9.39
N VAL A 150 12.75 6.48 9.76
CA VAL A 150 12.22 6.44 11.14
C VAL A 150 11.52 5.12 11.45
N ARG A 151 11.08 4.42 10.40
CA ARG A 151 10.56 3.05 10.46
C ARG A 151 10.82 2.31 9.16
N SER A 152 11.14 1.03 9.27
CA SER A 152 11.44 0.14 8.15
C SER A 152 10.72 -1.18 8.32
N GLN A 153 10.18 -1.71 7.24
CA GLN A 153 9.62 -3.06 7.18
C GLN A 153 10.14 -3.78 5.95
N VAL A 154 10.36 -5.09 6.08
CA VAL A 154 10.54 -6.00 4.94
C VAL A 154 9.44 -7.04 4.97
N LEU A 155 8.82 -7.26 3.82
CA LEU A 155 7.63 -8.08 3.69
C LEU A 155 7.73 -9.04 2.50
N LYS A 156 7.04 -10.17 2.60
CA LYS A 156 6.94 -11.18 1.55
C LYS A 156 5.58 -11.15 0.89
N LEU A 157 5.54 -11.18 -0.44
CA LEU A 157 4.31 -11.26 -1.20
C LEU A 157 3.62 -12.59 -0.95
N ASN A 158 2.38 -12.55 -0.44
CA ASN A 158 1.52 -13.72 -0.29
C ASN A 158 0.51 -13.81 -1.45
N PHE A 159 0.00 -12.67 -1.91
CA PHE A 159 -1.00 -12.61 -2.98
C PHE A 159 -0.95 -11.28 -3.72
N SER A 160 -1.30 -11.28 -5.01
CA SER A 160 -1.57 -10.05 -5.78
C SER A 160 -2.78 -10.25 -6.67
N ARG A 161 -3.45 -9.15 -7.08
CA ARG A 161 -4.54 -9.10 -8.08
C ARG A 161 -4.73 -7.67 -8.61
N GLN A 162 -5.40 -7.54 -9.76
CA GLN A 162 -5.84 -6.27 -10.34
C GLN A 162 -7.37 -6.20 -10.36
N ASN A 163 -7.99 -5.13 -9.85
CA ASN A 163 -9.45 -4.86 -9.89
C ASN A 163 -10.38 -6.05 -9.57
N ARG A 164 -9.98 -6.94 -8.65
CA ARG A 164 -10.69 -8.20 -8.36
C ARG A 164 -10.90 -9.12 -9.58
N LEU A 165 -10.15 -8.91 -10.66
CA LEU A 165 -10.21 -9.74 -11.87
C LEU A 165 -9.70 -11.17 -11.59
N PRO A 166 -10.27 -12.18 -12.27
CA PRO A 166 -9.76 -13.55 -12.23
C PRO A 166 -8.28 -13.67 -12.65
N GLU A 167 -7.67 -14.77 -12.26
CA GLU A 167 -6.33 -15.14 -12.73
C GLU A 167 -6.30 -15.24 -14.27
N GLY A 168 -5.23 -14.75 -14.91
CA GLY A 168 -5.10 -14.68 -16.37
C GLY A 168 -5.79 -13.50 -17.07
N LYS A 169 -6.60 -12.71 -16.36
CA LYS A 169 -7.21 -11.46 -16.88
C LYS A 169 -6.45 -10.20 -16.48
N ARG A 170 -5.34 -10.36 -15.75
CA ARG A 170 -4.49 -9.26 -15.31
C ARG A 170 -3.70 -8.70 -16.49
N GLN A 171 -3.56 -7.38 -16.50
CA GLN A 171 -2.75 -6.64 -17.46
C GLN A 171 -1.49 -6.06 -16.80
N ILE A 172 -1.37 -6.15 -15.48
CA ILE A 172 -0.16 -5.78 -14.74
C ILE A 172 0.83 -6.94 -14.66
N SER A 173 2.12 -6.62 -14.66
CA SER A 173 3.18 -7.60 -14.45
C SER A 173 3.09 -8.24 -13.06
N LYS A 174 3.62 -9.46 -12.95
CA LYS A 174 3.78 -10.10 -11.64
C LYS A 174 4.71 -9.23 -10.78
N PRO A 175 4.32 -8.86 -9.56
CA PRO A 175 5.18 -8.06 -8.70
C PRO A 175 6.35 -8.89 -8.14
N PRO A 176 7.45 -8.24 -7.76
CA PRO A 176 8.55 -8.89 -7.07
C PRO A 176 8.12 -9.55 -5.76
N ALA A 177 8.86 -10.57 -5.33
CA ALA A 177 8.54 -11.39 -4.17
C ALA A 177 8.63 -10.63 -2.84
N TYR A 178 9.45 -9.58 -2.77
CA TYR A 178 9.67 -8.82 -1.55
C TYR A 178 9.33 -7.33 -1.71
N LEU A 179 8.95 -6.73 -0.59
CA LEU A 179 8.65 -5.31 -0.47
C LEU A 179 9.37 -4.76 0.76
N GLY A 180 10.19 -3.72 0.58
CA GLY A 180 10.63 -2.85 1.65
C GLY A 180 9.71 -1.63 1.75
N ILE A 181 9.24 -1.27 2.94
CA ILE A 181 8.54 -0.01 3.22
C ILE A 181 9.37 0.79 4.21
N TYR A 182 9.70 2.02 3.85
CA TYR A 182 10.56 2.90 4.62
C TYR A 182 9.89 4.24 4.86
N GLU A 183 9.60 4.54 6.11
CA GLU A 183 8.97 5.78 6.54
C GLU A 183 10.01 6.86 6.84
N TYR A 184 9.71 8.09 6.42
CA TYR A 184 10.56 9.24 6.60
C TYR A 184 9.75 10.47 7.00
N ASP A 185 10.32 11.29 7.89
CA ASP A 185 9.77 12.63 8.17
C ASP A 185 10.00 13.60 7.01
N GLU A 186 11.01 13.32 6.16
CA GLU A 186 11.28 14.03 4.91
C GLU A 186 11.77 13.04 3.85
N LEU A 187 11.21 13.09 2.63
CA LEU A 187 11.62 12.18 1.56
C LEU A 187 13.11 12.31 1.25
N PRO A 188 13.85 11.19 1.14
CA PRO A 188 15.20 11.23 0.60
C PRO A 188 15.18 11.74 -0.85
N ALA A 189 16.14 12.58 -1.23
CA ALA A 189 16.16 13.21 -2.55
C ALA A 189 16.34 12.18 -3.70
N LYS A 190 17.11 11.12 -3.46
CA LYS A 190 17.40 10.05 -4.42
C LYS A 190 17.50 8.71 -3.69
N PRO A 191 16.37 8.08 -3.31
CA PRO A 191 16.42 6.79 -2.63
C PRO A 191 16.99 5.74 -3.59
N GLN A 192 18.12 5.13 -3.20
CA GLN A 192 18.79 4.08 -3.97
C GLN A 192 19.03 2.86 -3.07
N PRO A 193 18.30 1.75 -3.28
CA PRO A 193 18.59 0.47 -2.63
C PRO A 193 19.78 -0.23 -3.28
N ARG A 194 20.27 -1.31 -2.67
CA ARG A 194 21.34 -2.16 -3.22
C ARG A 194 20.82 -3.25 -4.15
N ALA A 195 19.57 -3.68 -3.96
CA ALA A 195 18.95 -4.72 -4.77
C ALA A 195 18.94 -4.33 -6.25
N GLN A 196 19.42 -5.23 -7.11
CA GLN A 196 19.42 -5.06 -8.56
C GLN A 196 17.98 -5.07 -9.09
N ASP A 197 17.72 -4.27 -10.13
CA ASP A 197 16.41 -4.13 -10.79
C ASP A 197 15.25 -3.74 -9.84
N ALA A 198 15.57 -3.24 -8.65
CA ALA A 198 14.57 -2.85 -7.68
C ALA A 198 13.73 -1.69 -8.20
N VAL A 199 12.42 -1.81 -8.06
CA VAL A 199 11.47 -0.74 -8.39
C VAL A 199 11.27 0.11 -7.15
N VAL A 200 11.74 1.36 -7.22
CA VAL A 200 11.65 2.32 -6.12
C VAL A 200 10.53 3.32 -6.41
N LYS A 201 9.63 3.51 -5.46
CA LYS A 201 8.55 4.52 -5.54
C LYS A 201 8.52 5.34 -4.25
N SER A 202 8.31 6.64 -4.38
CA SER A 202 8.19 7.56 -3.24
C SER A 202 6.79 8.15 -3.18
N PHE A 203 6.25 8.31 -1.98
CA PHE A 203 4.94 8.89 -1.77
C PHE A 203 4.92 9.77 -0.51
N ASN A 204 4.20 10.88 -0.57
CA ASN A 204 3.88 11.73 0.58
C ASN A 204 2.54 11.30 1.18
N LEU A 205 2.44 11.32 2.51
CA LEU A 205 1.19 11.06 3.21
C LEU A 205 0.17 12.15 2.85
N LEU A 206 -0.97 11.73 2.32
CA LEU A 206 -2.14 12.58 2.13
C LEU A 206 -2.92 12.67 3.44
N LYS A 207 -3.26 11.52 4.02
CA LYS A 207 -4.09 11.42 5.21
C LYS A 207 -3.95 10.05 5.87
N ALA A 208 -4.06 10.04 7.19
CA ALA A 208 -4.12 8.84 8.00
C ALA A 208 -5.46 8.77 8.75
N PHE A 209 -5.95 7.57 8.99
CA PHE A 209 -7.27 7.32 9.54
C PHE A 209 -7.20 6.24 10.62
N GLY A 210 -8.06 6.34 11.63
CA GLY A 210 -8.23 5.30 12.66
C GLY A 210 -7.18 5.38 13.76
N ASP A 211 -6.78 4.21 14.29
CA ASP A 211 -5.76 4.11 15.33
C ASP A 211 -4.36 4.25 14.74
N VAL A 212 -3.94 5.49 14.56
CA VAL A 212 -2.68 5.83 13.89
C VAL A 212 -1.48 5.86 14.84
N ASN A 213 -1.68 5.71 16.15
CA ASN A 213 -0.61 5.85 17.13
C ASN A 213 0.31 4.63 17.14
N GLU A 214 -0.25 3.44 16.92
CA GLU A 214 0.48 2.18 16.71
C GLU A 214 0.85 1.99 15.23
N ALA A 215 1.28 3.04 14.55
CA ALA A 215 1.66 2.91 13.15
C ALA A 215 2.72 1.79 12.99
N PHE A 216 2.49 1.01 11.93
CA PHE A 216 2.97 -0.35 11.62
C PHE A 216 4.47 -0.47 11.40
#